data_AF-A0A935IGX8-F1
#
_entry.id   AF-A0A935IGX8-F1
#
_cell.length_a   1.000
_cell.length_b   1.000
_cell.length_c   1.000
_cell.angle_alpha   90.00
_cell.angle_beta   90.00
_cell.angle_gamma   90.00
#
_symmetry.space_group_name_H-M   'P 1'
#
loop_
_entity.id
_entity.type
_entity.pdbx_description
1 polymer ?
#
loop_
_entity_poly.entity_id
_entity_poly.type
_entity_poly.pdbx_seq_one_letter_code
_entity_poly.pdbx_strand_id
1 'polypeptide(L)'
;MMSTLTVWNAAAGVRDDAASAWRSGIPWRVSTCQRELLVFSGDERPAAGTAFEVFRGQAAYEFLLRVATGLESAVPGETNILGQLRGSWAAYEASSAPIPVLEAIVRTLFADAARVRSMHLQGIGGSSYGTLVRRLLRPSRAAHVLVAGAGRLAASLLPALASFETALYARRPDVLAAELPAHRFGCGEELAAAAWADVLCFCLPAHTGQDAIWIGALRERPHSAVHLGLRRGDLQGWSVLPELRTLDDVFDLRRSQRSLRCSRIARAAEACRELAASRSLSGTSRRRMATLERVRHGWSATA
;
A
#
# COMPACT_ATOMS: atom_id res chain seq x y z
N MET A 1 -12.39 3.81 -28.62
CA MET A 1 -12.64 2.78 -27.60
C MET A 1 -12.76 3.42 -26.22
N MET A 2 -11.76 4.18 -25.77
CA MET A 2 -11.83 4.88 -24.48
C MET A 2 -12.74 6.09 -24.45
N SER A 3 -13.03 6.73 -25.60
CA SER A 3 -13.89 7.91 -25.69
C SER A 3 -15.31 7.70 -25.15
N THR A 4 -15.76 6.45 -25.04
CA THR A 4 -17.08 6.08 -24.51
C THR A 4 -17.05 5.64 -23.06
N LEU A 5 -15.86 5.53 -22.43
CA LEU A 5 -15.74 5.14 -21.03
C LEU A 5 -16.21 6.27 -20.13
N THR A 6 -17.09 5.93 -19.19
CA THR A 6 -17.55 6.83 -18.14
C THR A 6 -17.37 6.14 -16.79
N VAL A 7 -16.89 6.90 -15.81
CA VAL A 7 -16.74 6.45 -14.42
C VAL A 7 -17.46 7.45 -13.53
N TRP A 8 -18.39 6.95 -12.72
CA TRP A 8 -18.96 7.73 -11.63
C TRP A 8 -18.29 7.32 -10.32
N ASN A 9 -17.98 8.31 -9.50
CA ASN A 9 -17.33 8.16 -8.21
C ASN A 9 -18.17 8.86 -7.14
N ALA A 10 -18.48 8.17 -6.05
CA ALA A 10 -19.12 8.76 -4.88
C ALA A 10 -18.56 8.17 -3.58
N ALA A 11 -18.83 8.83 -2.45
CA ALA A 11 -18.49 8.29 -1.14
C ALA A 11 -19.15 6.93 -0.89
N ALA A 12 -18.53 6.10 -0.05
CA ALA A 12 -19.08 4.80 0.32
C ALA A 12 -20.51 4.94 0.85
N GLY A 13 -21.40 4.03 0.41
CA GLY A 13 -22.81 4.03 0.81
C GLY A 13 -23.74 4.91 -0.02
N VAL A 14 -23.21 5.78 -0.90
CA VAL A 14 -24.05 6.50 -1.88
C VAL A 14 -24.57 5.51 -2.91
N ARG A 15 -25.90 5.45 -3.05
CA ARG A 15 -26.56 4.62 -4.06
C ARG A 15 -27.20 5.51 -5.11
N ASP A 16 -27.19 5.03 -6.34
CA ASP A 16 -28.06 5.55 -7.37
C ASP A 16 -29.37 4.76 -7.35
N ASP A 17 -30.44 5.40 -6.89
CA ASP A 17 -31.78 4.80 -6.78
C ASP A 17 -32.42 4.60 -8.17
N ALA A 18 -31.82 5.14 -9.24
CA ALA A 18 -32.26 4.98 -10.63
C ALA A 18 -31.78 3.68 -11.29
N ALA A 19 -31.44 2.65 -10.51
CA ALA A 19 -30.84 1.38 -10.94
C ALA A 19 -31.61 0.61 -12.05
N SER A 20 -32.85 0.98 -12.36
CA SER A 20 -33.73 0.31 -13.32
C SER A 20 -33.71 0.87 -14.75
N ALA A 21 -32.91 1.91 -15.08
CA ALA A 21 -32.98 2.58 -16.39
C ALA A 21 -31.64 2.70 -17.16
N TRP A 22 -30.69 1.78 -16.96
CA TRP A 22 -29.41 1.79 -17.68
C TRP A 22 -29.59 1.45 -19.16
N ARG A 23 -29.35 2.42 -20.04
CA ARG A 23 -29.49 2.27 -21.50
C ARG A 23 -28.28 1.60 -22.14
N SER A 24 -27.13 1.69 -21.48
CA SER A 24 -25.82 1.24 -21.96
C SER A 24 -25.41 -0.11 -21.38
N GLY A 25 -26.38 -0.87 -20.84
CA GLY A 25 -26.14 -2.12 -20.12
C GLY A 25 -25.83 -1.90 -18.64
N ILE A 26 -25.86 -2.99 -17.86
CA ILE A 26 -25.62 -2.95 -16.42
C ILE A 26 -24.18 -2.46 -16.18
N PRO A 27 -23.97 -1.41 -15.35
CA PRO A 27 -22.63 -0.90 -15.09
C PRO A 27 -21.84 -1.86 -14.22
N TRP A 28 -20.52 -1.92 -14.41
CA TRP A 28 -19.63 -2.58 -13.47
C TRP A 28 -19.52 -1.75 -12.20
N ARG A 29 -20.03 -2.30 -11.09
CA ARG A 29 -20.00 -1.66 -9.77
C ARG A 29 -18.81 -2.13 -8.95
N VAL A 30 -18.11 -1.18 -8.33
CA VAL A 30 -17.01 -1.45 -7.40
C VAL A 30 -17.27 -0.75 -6.09
N SER A 31 -17.58 -1.54 -5.06
CA SER A 31 -17.82 -1.06 -3.70
C SER A 31 -16.57 -1.25 -2.86
N THR A 32 -16.15 -0.19 -2.15
CA THR A 32 -15.00 -0.21 -1.24
C THR A 32 -15.38 0.50 0.06
N CYS A 33 -14.52 0.44 1.07
CA CYS A 33 -14.74 1.19 2.31
C CYS A 33 -14.72 2.71 2.14
N GLN A 34 -14.19 3.24 1.04
CA GLN A 34 -14.04 4.69 0.81
C GLN A 34 -14.99 5.23 -0.26
N ARG A 35 -15.38 4.41 -1.24
CA ARG A 35 -16.14 4.85 -2.40
C ARG A 35 -16.97 3.77 -3.04
N GLU A 36 -17.98 4.24 -3.77
CA GLU A 36 -18.73 3.49 -4.78
C GLU A 36 -18.32 3.98 -6.17
N LEU A 37 -17.95 3.04 -7.04
CA LEU A 37 -17.67 3.32 -8.45
C LEU A 37 -18.70 2.64 -9.35
N LEU A 38 -19.15 3.35 -10.37
CA LEU A 38 -19.90 2.78 -11.50
C LEU A 38 -19.10 3.01 -12.78
N VAL A 39 -18.74 1.92 -13.45
CA VAL A 39 -17.92 1.93 -14.67
C VAL A 39 -18.73 1.37 -15.82
N PHE A 40 -18.88 2.13 -16.89
CA PHE A 40 -19.70 1.72 -18.04
C PHE A 40 -19.24 2.42 -19.32
N SER A 41 -19.75 1.96 -20.46
CA SER A 41 -19.50 2.58 -21.76
C SER A 41 -20.75 3.30 -22.26
N GLY A 42 -20.83 4.62 -22.11
CA GLY A 42 -21.99 5.40 -22.51
C GLY A 42 -21.95 6.83 -21.98
N ASP A 43 -23.01 7.58 -22.28
CA ASP A 43 -23.20 8.99 -21.86
C ASP A 43 -24.35 9.13 -20.84
N GLU A 44 -24.50 8.13 -19.98
CA GLU A 44 -25.49 8.21 -18.91
C GLU A 44 -25.14 9.34 -17.95
N ARG A 45 -26.16 9.94 -17.34
CA ARG A 45 -26.02 11.01 -16.35
C ARG A 45 -26.64 10.60 -15.02
N PRO A 46 -26.01 10.95 -13.89
CA PRO A 46 -26.61 10.71 -12.58
C PRO A 46 -27.94 11.46 -12.47
N ALA A 47 -28.86 10.93 -11.66
CA ALA A 47 -30.07 11.67 -11.31
C ALA A 47 -29.72 13.01 -10.66
N ALA A 48 -30.52 14.04 -10.91
CA ALA A 48 -30.31 15.37 -10.34
C ALA A 48 -30.28 15.29 -8.80
N GLY A 49 -29.28 15.91 -8.17
CA GLY A 49 -29.11 15.90 -6.72
C GLY A 49 -28.28 14.74 -6.16
N THR A 50 -27.81 13.81 -7.00
CA THR A 50 -26.87 12.76 -6.55
C THR A 50 -25.43 13.27 -6.48
N ALA A 51 -24.69 12.87 -5.45
CA ALA A 51 -23.33 13.34 -5.17
C ALA A 51 -22.24 12.54 -5.93
N PHE A 52 -22.46 12.29 -7.23
CA PHE A 52 -21.48 11.60 -8.07
C PHE A 52 -20.56 12.60 -8.78
N GLU A 53 -19.27 12.37 -8.64
CA GLU A 53 -18.26 12.94 -9.50
C GLU A 53 -18.14 12.09 -10.79
N VAL A 54 -18.21 12.75 -11.95
CA VAL A 54 -18.29 12.08 -13.26
C VAL A 54 -17.03 12.32 -14.07
N PHE A 55 -16.33 11.23 -14.39
CA PHE A 55 -15.17 11.23 -15.28
C PHE A 55 -15.53 10.59 -16.62
N ARG A 56 -14.91 11.07 -17.71
CA ARG A 56 -15.21 10.63 -19.08
C ARG A 56 -13.95 10.45 -19.91
N GLY A 57 -13.99 9.53 -20.86
CA GLY A 57 -12.93 9.37 -21.85
C GLY A 57 -11.57 9.06 -21.21
N GLN A 58 -10.56 9.83 -21.61
CA GLN A 58 -9.22 9.77 -21.05
C GLN A 58 -9.22 9.98 -19.53
N ALA A 59 -9.98 10.96 -19.03
CA ALA A 59 -10.02 11.28 -17.61
C ALA A 59 -10.64 10.15 -16.79
N ALA A 60 -11.66 9.47 -17.33
CA ALA A 60 -12.24 8.26 -16.72
C ALA A 60 -11.19 7.16 -16.57
N TYR A 61 -10.41 6.92 -17.63
CA TYR A 61 -9.39 5.88 -17.56
C TYR A 61 -8.23 6.25 -16.63
N GLU A 62 -7.75 7.49 -16.68
CA GLU A 62 -6.71 7.97 -15.76
C GLU A 62 -7.17 7.80 -14.32
N PHE A 63 -8.39 8.24 -13.99
CA PHE A 63 -8.95 8.10 -12.65
C PHE A 63 -9.01 6.63 -12.22
N LEU A 64 -9.57 5.76 -13.08
CA LEU A 64 -9.68 4.33 -12.78
C LEU A 64 -8.31 3.66 -12.60
N LEU A 65 -7.30 4.07 -13.38
CA LEU A 65 -5.92 3.60 -13.26
C LEU A 65 -5.27 4.09 -11.96
N ARG A 66 -5.51 5.34 -11.56
CA ARG A 66 -5.06 5.89 -10.28
C ARG A 66 -5.70 5.17 -9.09
N VAL A 67 -6.99 4.80 -9.19
CA VAL A 67 -7.65 3.94 -8.20
C VAL A 67 -7.01 2.55 -8.17
N ALA A 68 -6.83 1.89 -9.33
CA ALA A 68 -6.26 0.55 -9.43
C ALA A 68 -4.80 0.46 -8.95
N THR A 69 -4.05 1.57 -9.06
CA THR A 69 -2.69 1.67 -8.53
C THR A 69 -2.66 2.03 -7.04
N GLY A 70 -3.80 2.42 -6.45
CA GLY A 70 -3.94 2.80 -5.05
C GLY A 70 -3.47 4.23 -4.76
N LEU A 71 -3.35 5.09 -5.78
CA LEU A 71 -3.00 6.49 -5.62
C LEU A 71 -4.15 7.32 -5.04
N GLU A 72 -5.39 6.90 -5.28
CA GLU A 72 -6.59 7.53 -4.75
C GLU A 72 -7.01 6.99 -3.37
N SER A 73 -6.23 6.11 -2.75
CA SER A 73 -6.55 5.52 -1.44
C SER A 73 -6.02 6.38 -0.29
N ALA A 74 -6.74 6.42 0.85
CA ALA A 74 -6.31 7.09 2.08
C ALA A 74 -4.89 6.71 2.56
N VAL A 75 -4.46 5.46 2.26
CA VAL A 75 -3.05 5.05 2.32
C VAL A 75 -2.57 4.82 0.88
N PRO A 76 -1.86 5.79 0.28
CA PRO A 76 -1.40 5.64 -1.10
C PRO A 76 -0.48 4.43 -1.27
N GLY A 77 -0.73 3.63 -2.31
CA GLY A 77 0.08 2.47 -2.70
C GLY A 77 -0.28 1.13 -2.03
N GLU A 78 -1.37 1.06 -1.26
CA GLU A 78 -1.88 -0.23 -0.77
C GLU A 78 -2.18 -1.20 -1.92
N THR A 79 -1.88 -2.48 -1.72
CA THR A 79 -2.09 -3.54 -2.73
C THR A 79 -3.53 -4.07 -2.75
N ASN A 80 -4.32 -3.77 -1.72
CA ASN A 80 -5.63 -4.37 -1.52
C ASN A 80 -6.65 -3.95 -2.60
N ILE A 81 -6.58 -2.70 -3.09
CA ILE A 81 -7.57 -2.18 -4.05
C ILE A 81 -7.53 -2.88 -5.41
N LEU A 82 -6.36 -3.26 -5.93
CA LEU A 82 -6.25 -3.98 -7.20
C LEU A 82 -6.86 -5.39 -7.10
N GLY A 83 -6.69 -6.05 -5.96
CA GLY A 83 -7.33 -7.34 -5.67
C GLY A 83 -8.86 -7.22 -5.62
N GLN A 84 -9.36 -6.20 -4.92
CA GLN A 84 -10.80 -5.90 -4.85
C GLN A 84 -11.40 -5.62 -6.23
N LEU A 85 -10.71 -4.83 -7.07
CA LEU A 85 -11.12 -4.57 -8.44
C LEU A 85 -11.20 -5.86 -9.26
N ARG A 86 -10.18 -6.72 -9.22
CA ARG A 86 -10.20 -8.02 -9.91
C ARG A 86 -11.36 -8.90 -9.46
N GLY A 87 -11.60 -8.98 -8.14
CA GLY A 87 -12.73 -9.73 -7.58
C GLY A 87 -14.08 -9.18 -8.05
N SER A 88 -14.26 -7.86 -8.02
CA SER A 88 -15.50 -7.23 -8.48
C SER A 88 -15.73 -7.40 -9.99
N TRP A 89 -14.67 -7.41 -10.79
CA TRP A 89 -14.77 -7.67 -12.23
C TRP A 89 -15.20 -9.11 -12.50
N ALA A 90 -14.58 -10.09 -11.84
CA ALA A 90 -14.97 -11.49 -11.97
C ALA A 90 -16.44 -11.73 -11.56
N ALA A 91 -16.91 -11.07 -10.50
CA ALA A 91 -18.32 -11.12 -10.09
C ALA A 91 -19.26 -10.48 -11.14
N TYR A 92 -18.83 -9.38 -11.77
CA TYR A 92 -19.57 -8.74 -12.85
C TYR A 92 -19.66 -9.63 -14.10
N GLU A 93 -18.56 -10.28 -14.51
CA GLU A 93 -18.53 -11.25 -15.61
C GLU A 93 -19.45 -12.46 -15.35
N ALA A 94 -19.57 -12.90 -14.11
CA ALA A 94 -20.43 -14.02 -13.74
C ALA A 94 -21.92 -13.66 -13.70
N SER A 95 -22.27 -12.40 -13.40
CA SER A 95 -23.65 -11.95 -13.18
C SER A 95 -24.24 -11.19 -14.36
N SER A 96 -23.44 -10.83 -15.36
CA SER A 96 -23.85 -10.03 -16.51
C SER A 96 -22.99 -10.41 -17.71
N ALA A 97 -23.53 -10.29 -18.92
CA ALA A 97 -22.72 -10.38 -20.14
C ALA A 97 -21.95 -9.06 -20.31
N PRO A 98 -20.62 -9.02 -20.10
CA PRO A 98 -19.86 -7.78 -20.24
C PRO A 98 -19.89 -7.30 -21.68
N ILE A 99 -19.98 -6.00 -21.85
CA ILE A 99 -19.87 -5.42 -23.20
C ILE A 99 -18.40 -5.56 -23.64
N PRO A 100 -18.10 -6.07 -24.85
CA PRO A 100 -16.72 -6.33 -25.29
C PRO A 100 -15.80 -5.11 -25.20
N VAL A 101 -16.35 -3.90 -25.33
CA VAL A 101 -15.58 -2.67 -25.17
C VAL A 101 -15.08 -2.49 -23.73
N LEU A 102 -15.89 -2.81 -22.74
CA LEU A 102 -15.55 -2.67 -21.33
C LEU A 102 -14.55 -3.74 -20.91
N GLU A 103 -14.72 -4.98 -21.37
CA GLU A 103 -13.78 -6.08 -21.11
C GLU A 103 -12.36 -5.74 -21.56
N ALA A 104 -12.21 -5.26 -22.80
CA ALA A 104 -10.90 -4.87 -23.33
C ALA A 104 -10.27 -3.70 -22.54
N ILE A 105 -11.08 -2.75 -22.07
CA ILE A 105 -10.63 -1.65 -21.22
C ILE A 105 -10.13 -2.17 -19.88
N VAL A 106 -10.89 -3.05 -19.21
CA VAL A 106 -10.52 -3.59 -17.89
C VAL A 106 -9.29 -4.48 -17.96
N ARG A 107 -9.15 -5.31 -18.99
CA ARG A 107 -7.92 -6.07 -19.24
C ARG A 107 -6.70 -5.15 -19.37
N THR A 108 -6.84 -4.06 -20.12
CA THR A 108 -5.78 -3.06 -20.31
C THR A 108 -5.47 -2.34 -19.01
N LEU A 109 -6.50 -1.93 -18.26
CA LEU A 109 -6.39 -1.33 -16.93
C LEU A 109 -5.56 -2.19 -15.98
N PHE A 110 -5.82 -3.49 -15.89
CA PHE A 110 -5.10 -4.38 -14.98
C PHE A 110 -3.63 -4.58 -15.39
N ALA A 111 -3.34 -4.62 -16.69
CA ALA A 111 -1.97 -4.68 -17.19
C ALA A 111 -1.19 -3.38 -16.88
N ASP A 112 -1.80 -2.23 -17.19
CA ASP A 112 -1.20 -0.91 -16.94
C ASP A 112 -1.03 -0.65 -15.44
N ALA A 113 -1.99 -1.04 -14.59
CA ALA A 113 -1.88 -0.93 -13.14
C ALA A 113 -0.74 -1.79 -12.58
N ALA A 114 -0.60 -3.04 -13.05
CA ALA A 114 0.50 -3.92 -12.65
C ALA A 114 1.87 -3.30 -13.02
N ARG A 115 1.97 -2.73 -14.23
CA ARG A 115 3.17 -2.05 -14.72
C ARG A 115 3.52 -0.81 -13.90
N VAL A 116 2.57 0.09 -13.64
CA VAL A 116 2.82 1.30 -12.83
C VAL A 116 3.25 0.90 -11.40
N ARG A 117 2.59 -0.11 -10.81
CA ARG A 117 2.93 -0.57 -9.46
C ARG A 117 4.31 -1.20 -9.38
N SER A 118 4.72 -2.00 -10.36
CA SER A 118 6.06 -2.62 -10.38
C SER A 118 7.17 -1.57 -10.53
N MET A 119 6.97 -0.55 -11.36
CA MET A 119 7.99 0.47 -11.63
C MET A 119 8.06 1.53 -10.52
N HIS A 120 6.91 1.98 -9.98
CA HIS A 120 6.88 3.19 -9.16
C HIS A 120 6.48 2.94 -7.71
N LEU A 121 5.64 1.94 -7.41
CA LEU A 121 4.96 1.83 -6.11
C LEU A 121 5.50 0.72 -5.19
N GLN A 122 6.61 0.08 -5.55
CA GLN A 122 7.25 -0.95 -4.71
C GLN A 122 7.76 -0.40 -3.38
N GLY A 123 7.34 -1.01 -2.28
CA GLY A 123 7.80 -0.69 -0.93
C GLY A 123 7.29 0.65 -0.38
N ILE A 124 6.21 1.19 -0.96
CA ILE A 124 5.63 2.49 -0.57
C ILE A 124 4.72 2.37 0.66
N GLY A 125 4.09 1.23 0.95
CA GLY A 125 3.16 1.04 2.08
C GLY A 125 3.68 1.62 3.40
N GLY A 126 2.79 2.31 4.15
CA GLY A 126 3.12 3.03 5.39
C GLY A 126 3.97 2.18 6.32
N SER A 127 5.22 2.59 6.53
CA SER A 127 6.17 1.79 7.30
C SER A 127 5.76 1.80 8.77
N SER A 128 5.24 0.66 9.26
CA SER A 128 5.10 0.42 10.69
C SER A 128 6.45 0.63 11.40
N TYR A 129 6.44 0.90 12.71
CA TYR A 129 7.68 0.99 13.48
C TYR A 129 8.55 -0.25 13.30
N GLY A 130 7.96 -1.46 13.27
CA GLY A 130 8.70 -2.69 12.95
C GLY A 130 9.38 -2.69 11.59
N THR A 131 8.72 -2.19 10.55
CA THR A 131 9.32 -2.11 9.21
C THR A 131 10.49 -1.12 9.17
N LEU A 132 10.37 0.01 9.87
CA LEU A 132 11.44 0.99 9.98
C LEU A 132 12.63 0.44 10.78
N VAL A 133 12.37 -0.19 11.92
CA VAL A 133 13.39 -0.82 12.78
C VAL A 133 14.15 -1.90 12.02
N ARG A 134 13.44 -2.80 11.33
CA ARG A 134 14.09 -3.84 10.49
C ARG A 134 14.99 -3.22 9.42
N ARG A 135 14.56 -2.12 8.79
CA ARG A 135 15.37 -1.42 7.78
C ARG A 135 16.55 -0.66 8.37
N LEU A 136 16.39 -0.12 9.57
CA LEU A 136 17.40 0.63 10.29
C LEU A 136 18.54 -0.29 10.75
N LEU A 137 18.19 -1.45 11.33
CA LEU A 137 19.15 -2.40 11.90
C LEU A 137 19.71 -3.39 10.88
N ARG A 138 18.98 -3.64 9.78
CA ARG A 138 19.37 -4.57 8.70
C ARG A 138 19.85 -5.94 9.20
N PRO A 139 19.04 -6.65 10.03
CA PRO A 139 19.41 -7.96 10.52
C PRO A 139 19.70 -8.94 9.37
N SER A 140 20.69 -9.81 9.55
CA SER A 140 20.94 -10.93 8.64
C SER A 140 19.77 -11.93 8.71
N ARG A 141 19.57 -12.74 7.67
CA ARG A 141 18.46 -13.72 7.64
C ARG A 141 18.51 -14.75 8.78
N ALA A 142 19.69 -15.04 9.31
CA ALA A 142 19.90 -16.00 10.39
C ALA A 142 20.03 -15.35 11.78
N ALA A 143 19.79 -14.04 11.90
CA ALA A 143 19.95 -13.33 13.15
C ALA A 143 18.82 -13.67 14.15
N HIS A 144 19.21 -13.87 15.41
CA HIS A 144 18.28 -13.93 16.53
C HIS A 144 17.89 -12.51 16.96
N VAL A 145 16.59 -12.21 16.99
CA VAL A 145 16.08 -10.86 17.29
C VAL A 145 15.32 -10.85 18.61
N LEU A 146 15.85 -10.14 19.60
CA LEU A 146 15.17 -9.93 20.88
C LEU A 146 14.34 -8.64 20.85
N VAL A 147 13.07 -8.72 21.22
CA VAL A 147 12.24 -7.57 21.52
C VAL A 147 12.09 -7.47 23.03
N ALA A 148 12.63 -6.41 23.64
CA ALA A 148 12.52 -6.18 25.07
C ALA A 148 11.35 -5.22 25.36
N GLY A 149 10.35 -5.69 26.11
CA GLY A 149 9.13 -4.98 26.43
C GLY A 149 7.90 -5.62 25.81
N ALA A 150 6.79 -5.59 26.56
CA ALA A 150 5.53 -6.23 26.18
C ALA A 150 4.41 -5.21 25.87
N GLY A 151 4.77 -3.96 25.58
CA GLY A 151 3.80 -2.89 25.30
C GLY A 151 3.25 -2.90 23.87
N ARG A 152 2.35 -1.95 23.57
CA ARG A 152 1.78 -1.75 22.23
C ARG A 152 2.85 -1.55 21.14
N LEU A 153 3.97 -0.92 21.49
CA LEU A 153 5.07 -0.70 20.55
C LEU A 153 5.71 -2.04 20.16
N ALA A 154 6.03 -2.90 21.13
CA ALA A 154 6.56 -4.24 20.88
C ALA A 154 5.59 -5.08 20.04
N ALA A 155 4.29 -5.07 20.36
CA ALA A 155 3.26 -5.75 19.58
C ALA A 155 3.23 -5.28 18.11
N SER A 156 3.54 -4.01 17.84
CA SER A 156 3.63 -3.48 16.47
C SER A 156 4.92 -3.84 15.72
N LEU A 157 5.98 -4.25 16.45
CA LEU A 157 7.26 -4.67 15.87
C LEU A 157 7.19 -6.13 15.40
N LEU A 158 6.59 -7.01 16.20
CA LEU A 158 6.62 -8.46 16.01
C LEU A 158 6.20 -8.93 14.59
N PRO A 159 5.11 -8.42 13.97
CA PRO A 159 4.73 -8.86 12.62
C PRO A 159 5.79 -8.58 11.55
N ALA A 160 6.56 -7.48 11.70
CA ALA A 160 7.61 -7.13 10.75
C ALA A 160 8.89 -7.98 10.93
N LEU A 161 9.00 -8.66 12.07
CA LEU A 161 10.14 -9.47 12.49
C LEU A 161 9.84 -10.98 12.44
N ALA A 162 8.61 -11.39 12.09
CA ALA A 162 8.18 -12.79 12.05
C ALA A 162 8.98 -13.69 11.08
N SER A 163 9.80 -13.13 10.20
CA SER A 163 10.71 -13.89 9.33
C SER A 163 12.04 -14.26 9.99
N PHE A 164 12.28 -13.82 11.23
CA PHE A 164 13.48 -14.13 12.02
C PHE A 164 13.10 -15.01 13.19
N GLU A 165 14.10 -15.67 13.77
CA GLU A 165 13.92 -16.29 15.07
C GLU A 165 13.87 -15.19 16.13
N THR A 166 12.70 -15.03 16.75
CA THR A 166 12.43 -13.93 17.69
C THR A 166 12.28 -14.43 19.11
N ALA A 167 12.75 -13.63 20.07
CA ALA A 167 12.45 -13.81 21.49
C ALA A 167 11.83 -12.55 22.07
N LEU A 168 11.09 -12.71 23.17
CA LEU A 168 10.52 -11.60 23.94
C LEU A 168 11.15 -11.54 25.33
N TYR A 169 11.65 -10.38 25.73
CA TYR A 169 11.94 -10.10 27.14
C TYR A 169 10.80 -9.26 27.74
N ALA A 170 10.22 -9.68 28.87
CA ALA A 170 9.19 -8.90 29.54
C ALA A 170 9.22 -9.10 31.06
N ARG A 171 9.05 -8.01 31.82
CA ARG A 171 8.88 -8.10 33.29
C ARG A 171 7.65 -8.92 33.69
N ARG A 172 6.61 -8.90 32.84
CA ARG A 172 5.35 -9.64 32.99
C ARG A 172 4.96 -10.22 31.63
N PRO A 173 5.38 -11.46 31.30
CA PRO A 173 5.21 -12.06 29.99
C PRO A 173 3.76 -12.48 29.67
N ASP A 174 2.88 -12.46 30.67
CA ASP A 174 1.46 -12.82 30.66
C ASP A 174 0.53 -11.73 30.08
N VAL A 175 1.02 -10.50 29.90
CA VAL A 175 0.18 -9.31 29.59
C VAL A 175 -0.11 -9.13 28.09
N LEU A 176 0.42 -9.99 27.19
CA LEU A 176 0.19 -9.89 25.75
C LEU A 176 -0.75 -10.99 25.22
N ALA A 177 -1.82 -10.57 24.53
CA ALA A 177 -2.96 -11.42 24.13
C ALA A 177 -2.95 -11.87 22.64
N ALA A 178 -1.80 -12.07 22.00
CA ALA A 178 -1.72 -12.65 20.64
C ALA A 178 -0.37 -13.36 20.41
N GLU A 179 -0.33 -14.30 19.45
CA GLU A 179 0.82 -15.13 19.02
C GLU A 179 2.19 -14.55 19.40
N LEU A 180 2.67 -15.00 20.56
CA LEU A 180 3.95 -14.57 21.12
C LEU A 180 5.06 -15.49 20.62
N PRO A 181 6.30 -14.99 20.53
CA PRO A 181 7.43 -15.84 20.23
C PRO A 181 7.54 -17.02 21.21
N ALA A 182 8.07 -18.13 20.70
CA ALA A 182 8.30 -19.34 21.49
C ALA A 182 9.33 -19.09 22.61
N HIS A 183 10.39 -18.32 22.31
CA HIS A 183 11.42 -17.95 23.27
C HIS A 183 11.02 -16.72 24.08
N ARG A 184 11.07 -16.83 25.40
CA ARG A 184 10.68 -15.78 26.34
C ARG A 184 11.66 -15.71 27.50
N PHE A 185 11.99 -14.50 27.88
CA PHE A 185 12.85 -14.18 29.01
C PHE A 185 12.10 -13.24 29.97
N GLY A 186 12.29 -13.47 31.26
CA GLY A 186 11.71 -12.72 32.35
C GLY A 186 12.72 -11.87 33.12
N CYS A 187 12.23 -11.19 34.15
CA CYS A 187 13.06 -10.41 35.05
C CYS A 187 14.16 -11.29 35.69
N GLY A 188 15.42 -10.82 35.64
CA GLY A 188 16.59 -11.58 36.11
C GLY A 188 17.29 -12.38 35.01
N GLU A 189 16.70 -12.49 33.81
CA GLU A 189 17.27 -13.21 32.67
C GLU A 189 17.85 -12.26 31.60
N GLU A 190 18.09 -10.99 31.93
CA GLU A 190 18.56 -9.96 30.99
C GLU A 190 19.85 -10.38 30.25
N LEU A 191 20.83 -10.93 30.99
CA LEU A 191 22.10 -11.37 30.42
C LEU A 191 21.93 -12.58 29.49
N ALA A 192 21.07 -13.54 29.86
CA ALA A 192 20.77 -14.70 29.02
C ALA A 192 20.04 -14.28 27.74
N ALA A 193 19.09 -13.36 27.87
CA ALA A 193 18.37 -12.78 26.74
C ALA A 193 19.30 -12.01 25.79
N ALA A 194 20.23 -11.24 26.34
CA ALA A 194 21.24 -10.54 25.54
C ALA A 194 22.16 -11.52 24.82
N ALA A 195 22.66 -12.55 25.51
CA ALA A 195 23.56 -13.55 24.93
C ALA A 195 22.91 -14.35 23.79
N TRP A 196 21.60 -14.59 23.88
CA TRP A 196 20.83 -15.30 22.85
C TRP A 196 20.68 -14.49 21.56
N ALA A 197 20.57 -13.16 21.65
CA ALA A 197 20.29 -12.31 20.50
C ALA A 197 21.54 -11.81 19.77
N ASP A 198 21.38 -11.54 18.48
CA ASP A 198 22.32 -10.76 17.67
C ASP A 198 21.84 -9.31 17.51
N VAL A 199 20.52 -9.12 17.59
CA VAL A 199 19.85 -7.83 17.40
C VAL A 199 18.87 -7.58 18.55
N LEU A 200 18.99 -6.42 19.20
CA LEU A 200 18.16 -6.04 20.34
C LEU A 200 17.25 -4.85 20.00
N CYS A 201 15.96 -4.98 20.28
CA CYS A 201 14.95 -3.94 20.11
C CYS A 201 14.30 -3.60 21.45
N PHE A 202 14.78 -2.54 22.11
CA PHE A 202 14.22 -2.08 23.38
C PHE A 202 12.97 -1.23 23.15
N CYS A 203 11.85 -1.77 23.62
CA CYS A 203 10.53 -1.15 23.71
C CYS A 203 10.13 -0.91 25.18
N LEU A 204 11.14 -0.68 26.03
CA LEU A 204 11.00 -0.36 27.46
C LEU A 204 11.19 1.15 27.67
N PRO A 205 10.54 1.74 28.68
CA PRO A 205 10.95 3.05 29.18
C PRO A 205 12.35 2.96 29.82
N ALA A 206 13.10 4.07 29.81
CA ALA A 206 14.40 4.14 30.48
C ALA A 206 14.23 3.88 31.98
N HIS A 207 15.04 2.97 32.53
CA HIS A 207 15.00 2.60 33.94
C HIS A 207 16.40 2.31 34.45
N THR A 208 16.96 3.27 35.18
CA THR A 208 18.38 3.33 35.59
C THR A 208 18.98 2.03 36.13
N GLY A 209 18.24 1.25 36.94
CA GLY A 209 18.74 -0.01 37.48
C GLY A 209 18.88 -1.17 36.49
N GLN A 210 17.96 -1.27 35.50
CA GLN A 210 17.94 -2.38 34.54
C GLN A 210 18.78 -2.04 33.29
N ASP A 211 18.85 -0.75 32.96
CA ASP A 211 19.67 -0.22 31.89
C ASP A 211 21.15 -0.57 32.06
N ALA A 212 21.68 -0.51 33.28
CA ALA A 212 23.07 -0.85 33.57
C ALA A 212 23.43 -2.30 33.16
N ILE A 213 22.51 -3.25 33.36
CA ILE A 213 22.70 -4.65 32.99
C ILE A 213 22.76 -4.80 31.47
N TRP A 214 21.80 -4.19 30.76
CA TRP A 214 21.77 -4.22 29.30
C TRP A 214 22.97 -3.54 28.67
N ILE A 215 23.36 -2.37 29.19
CA ILE A 215 24.55 -1.64 28.74
C ILE A 215 25.80 -2.49 28.94
N GLY A 216 25.93 -3.18 30.09
CA GLY A 216 27.02 -4.12 30.34
C GLY A 216 27.10 -5.21 29.26
N ALA A 217 25.98 -5.91 29.02
CA ALA A 217 25.92 -6.96 28.00
C ALA A 217 26.24 -6.46 26.58
N LEU A 218 25.78 -5.27 26.22
CA LEU A 218 26.05 -4.62 24.94
C LEU A 218 27.51 -4.17 24.76
N ARG A 219 28.26 -3.99 25.86
CA ARG A 219 29.70 -3.67 25.82
C ARG A 219 30.56 -4.90 25.66
N GLU A 220 30.15 -6.03 26.24
CA GLU A 220 30.89 -7.29 26.16
C GLU A 220 30.84 -7.90 24.76
N ARG A 221 29.72 -7.73 24.06
CA ARG A 221 29.54 -8.21 22.70
C ARG A 221 28.85 -7.14 21.84
N PRO A 222 29.38 -6.81 20.64
CA PRO A 222 28.74 -5.84 19.77
C PRO A 222 27.44 -6.43 19.23
N HIS A 223 26.32 -5.83 19.60
CA HIS A 223 25.01 -6.16 19.05
C HIS A 223 24.47 -5.00 18.22
N SER A 224 23.68 -5.30 17.19
CA SER A 224 22.90 -4.25 16.52
C SER A 224 21.69 -3.91 17.39
N ALA A 225 21.63 -2.70 17.93
CA ALA A 225 20.62 -2.34 18.93
C ALA A 225 19.83 -1.07 18.56
N VAL A 226 18.53 -1.08 18.85
CA VAL A 226 17.68 0.11 18.86
C VAL A 226 16.96 0.24 20.20
N HIS A 227 16.96 1.45 20.76
CA HIS A 227 16.19 1.79 21.95
C HIS A 227 15.10 2.82 21.63
N LEU A 228 13.86 2.34 21.50
CA LEU A 228 12.71 3.16 21.12
C LEU A 228 12.14 3.99 22.27
N GLY A 229 12.56 3.71 23.50
CA GLY A 229 12.28 4.55 24.68
C GLY A 229 13.20 5.75 24.85
N LEU A 230 14.29 5.86 24.06
CA LEU A 230 15.29 6.93 24.20
C LEU A 230 15.23 7.91 23.03
N ARG A 231 15.66 9.14 23.30
CA ARG A 231 15.82 10.22 22.33
C ARG A 231 17.30 10.60 22.25
N ARG A 232 17.77 11.09 21.11
CA ARG A 232 19.19 11.44 20.90
C ARG A 232 19.68 12.52 21.89
N GLY A 233 18.77 13.38 22.35
CA GLY A 233 19.06 14.42 23.35
C GLY A 233 18.97 13.96 24.81
N ASP A 234 18.51 12.73 25.07
CA ASP A 234 18.37 12.16 26.41
C ASP A 234 18.70 10.66 26.36
N LEU A 235 20.01 10.37 26.32
CA LEU A 235 20.55 9.00 26.26
C LEU A 235 20.84 8.42 27.64
N GLN A 236 20.82 9.24 28.70
CA GLN A 236 21.14 8.83 30.06
C GLN A 236 22.44 7.99 30.11
N GLY A 237 22.43 6.82 30.75
CA GLY A 237 23.60 5.92 30.81
C GLY A 237 23.97 5.25 29.48
N TRP A 238 23.10 5.31 28.46
CA TRP A 238 23.30 4.62 27.18
C TRP A 238 24.23 5.36 26.21
N SER A 239 24.69 6.57 26.54
CA SER A 239 25.61 7.36 25.71
C SER A 239 26.96 6.68 25.48
N VAL A 240 27.30 5.67 26.30
CA VAL A 240 28.53 4.87 26.17
C VAL A 240 28.49 3.88 24.98
N LEU A 241 27.35 3.71 24.33
CA LEU A 241 27.15 2.82 23.19
C LEU A 241 26.97 3.64 21.89
N PRO A 242 28.05 3.96 21.16
CA PRO A 242 28.00 4.89 20.02
C PRO A 242 27.20 4.35 18.82
N GLU A 243 27.02 3.03 18.72
CA GLU A 243 26.26 2.39 17.63
C GLU A 243 24.77 2.24 17.93
N LEU A 244 24.33 2.59 19.15
CA LEU A 244 22.94 2.48 19.57
C LEU A 244 22.06 3.39 18.72
N ARG A 245 21.02 2.82 18.13
CA ARG A 245 19.97 3.57 17.44
C ARG A 245 18.87 3.95 18.42
N THR A 246 18.21 5.07 18.17
CA THR A 246 17.17 5.65 19.02
C THR A 246 15.87 5.81 18.27
N LEU A 247 14.83 6.26 18.97
CA LEU A 247 13.56 6.62 18.33
C LEU A 247 13.73 7.74 17.29
N ASP A 248 14.66 8.67 17.49
CA ASP A 248 14.91 9.75 16.53
C ASP A 248 15.49 9.23 15.22
N ASP A 249 16.33 8.19 15.24
CA ASP A 249 16.86 7.57 14.02
C ASP A 249 15.75 6.89 13.20
N VAL A 250 14.76 6.32 13.89
CA VAL A 250 13.54 5.78 13.25
C VAL A 250 12.72 6.92 12.63
N PHE A 251 12.59 8.06 13.32
CA PHE A 251 11.92 9.24 12.77
C PHE A 251 12.67 9.86 11.58
N ASP A 252 14.00 9.91 11.62
CA ASP A 252 14.84 10.37 10.51
C ASP A 252 14.65 9.47 9.28
N LEU A 253 14.65 8.15 9.48
CA LEU A 253 14.38 7.18 8.42
C LEU A 253 12.95 7.35 7.85
N ARG A 254 11.97 7.63 8.71
CA ARG A 254 10.60 7.92 8.27
C ARG A 254 10.52 9.21 7.47
N ARG A 255 11.23 10.26 7.89
CA ARG A 255 11.28 11.57 7.20
C ARG A 255 11.94 11.46 5.83
N SER A 256 13.08 10.77 5.73
CA SER A 256 13.76 10.53 4.45
C SER A 256 12.89 9.71 3.48
N GLN A 257 12.11 8.76 4.00
CA GLN A 257 11.13 8.02 3.20
C GLN A 257 9.94 8.85 2.74
N ARG A 258 9.51 9.89 3.48
CA ARG A 258 8.39 10.75 3.08
C ARG A 258 8.69 11.51 1.78
N SER A 259 9.91 12.05 1.63
CA SER A 259 10.34 12.76 0.41
C SER A 259 10.40 11.82 -0.81
N LEU A 260 11.03 10.64 -0.65
CA LEU A 260 11.09 9.62 -1.71
C LEU A 260 9.69 9.10 -2.06
N ARG A 261 8.82 8.91 -1.08
CA ARG A 261 7.43 8.49 -1.30
C ARG A 261 6.64 9.53 -2.08
N CYS A 262 6.76 10.83 -1.75
CA CYS A 262 6.14 11.90 -2.53
C CYS A 262 6.61 11.91 -3.99
N SER A 263 7.93 11.79 -4.22
CA SER A 263 8.49 11.74 -5.58
C SER A 263 7.99 10.51 -6.37
N ARG A 264 7.92 9.34 -5.73
CA ARG A 264 7.45 8.10 -6.38
C ARG A 264 5.94 8.11 -6.65
N ILE A 265 5.14 8.67 -5.73
CA ILE A 265 3.70 8.89 -5.95
C ILE A 265 3.48 9.84 -7.12
N ALA A 266 4.22 10.95 -7.17
CA ALA A 266 4.13 11.91 -8.28
C ALA A 266 4.50 11.26 -9.63
N ARG A 267 5.58 10.48 -9.69
CA ARG A 267 5.97 9.71 -10.89
C ARG A 267 4.93 8.68 -11.29
N ALA A 268 4.31 7.99 -10.33
CA ALA A 268 3.24 7.05 -10.62
C ALA A 268 2.00 7.75 -11.18
N ALA A 269 1.64 8.92 -10.64
CA ALA A 269 0.53 9.72 -11.16
C ALA A 269 0.81 10.23 -12.58
N GLU A 270 2.04 10.65 -12.88
CA GLU A 270 2.45 11.00 -14.24
C GLU A 270 2.37 9.80 -15.19
N ALA A 271 2.90 8.64 -14.78
CA ALA A 271 2.79 7.43 -15.59
C ALA A 271 1.34 7.04 -15.88
N CYS A 272 0.42 7.26 -14.94
CA CYS A 272 -1.02 7.05 -15.17
C CYS A 272 -1.57 8.01 -16.24
N ARG A 273 -1.21 9.30 -16.17
CA ARG A 273 -1.58 10.30 -17.18
C ARG A 273 -1.07 9.94 -18.57
N GLU A 274 0.21 9.63 -18.68
CA GLU A 274 0.86 9.28 -19.95
C GLU A 274 0.23 8.03 -20.58
N LEU A 275 0.00 6.99 -19.78
CA LEU A 275 -0.69 5.78 -20.24
C LEU A 275 -2.11 6.12 -20.71
N ALA A 276 -2.90 6.86 -19.93
CA ALA A 276 -4.26 7.25 -20.32
C ALA A 276 -4.29 8.02 -21.66
N ALA A 277 -3.34 8.94 -21.86
CA ALA A 277 -3.20 9.69 -23.11
C ALA A 277 -2.83 8.78 -24.29
N SER A 278 -1.84 7.89 -24.12
CA SER A 278 -1.39 6.97 -25.18
C SER A 278 -2.52 6.03 -25.65
N ARG A 279 -3.35 5.56 -24.72
CA ARG A 279 -4.46 4.65 -25.00
C ARG A 279 -5.61 5.37 -25.70
N SER A 280 -5.79 6.66 -25.43
CA SER A 280 -6.78 7.52 -26.09
C SER A 280 -6.40 7.77 -27.56
N LEU A 281 -5.14 8.10 -27.84
CA LEU A 281 -4.61 8.33 -29.19
C LEU A 281 -4.64 7.07 -30.08
N SER A 282 -4.30 5.91 -29.50
CA SER A 282 -4.32 4.62 -30.19
C SER A 282 -5.73 4.23 -30.69
N GLY A 283 -6.77 4.66 -29.96
CA GLY A 283 -8.16 4.47 -30.36
C GLY A 283 -8.60 5.40 -31.50
N THR A 284 -8.06 6.62 -31.55
CA THR A 284 -8.38 7.62 -32.58
C THR A 284 -7.74 7.29 -33.92
N SER A 285 -6.48 6.80 -33.90
CA SER A 285 -5.76 6.42 -35.12
C SER A 285 -6.41 5.23 -35.85
N ARG A 286 -6.85 4.20 -35.11
CA ARG A 286 -7.63 3.07 -35.69
C ARG A 286 -8.98 3.51 -36.26
N ARG A 287 -9.66 4.49 -35.64
CA ARG A 287 -10.93 5.03 -36.17
C ARG A 287 -10.73 5.80 -37.47
N ARG A 288 -9.70 6.65 -37.57
CA ARG A 288 -9.36 7.35 -38.82
C ARG A 288 -9.03 6.37 -39.95
N MET A 289 -8.26 5.31 -39.67
CA MET A 289 -7.96 4.27 -40.66
C MET A 289 -9.20 3.50 -41.12
N ALA A 290 -10.06 3.06 -40.19
CA ALA A 290 -11.30 2.35 -40.52
C ALA A 290 -12.37 3.23 -41.19
N THR A 291 -12.34 4.55 -40.99
CA THR A 291 -13.17 5.51 -41.74
C THR A 291 -12.61 5.73 -43.15
N LEU A 292 -11.28 5.84 -43.30
CA LEU A 292 -10.63 5.97 -44.62
C LEU A 292 -10.78 4.71 -45.49
N GLU A 293 -10.74 3.51 -44.90
CA GLU A 293 -11.01 2.25 -45.60
C GLU A 293 -12.48 2.12 -46.03
N ARG A 294 -13.43 2.58 -45.21
CA ARG A 294 -14.86 2.63 -45.60
C ARG A 294 -15.17 3.66 -46.68
N VAL A 295 -14.49 4.80 -46.70
CA VAL A 295 -14.60 5.78 -47.79
C VAL A 295 -14.04 5.20 -49.10
N ARG A 296 -12.96 4.41 -49.03
CA ARG A 296 -12.39 3.73 -50.21
C ARG A 296 -13.29 2.63 -50.79
N HIS A 297 -14.04 1.92 -49.95
CA HIS A 297 -14.99 0.89 -50.40
C HIS A 297 -16.41 1.41 -50.73
N GLY A 298 -16.68 2.70 -50.47
CA GLY A 298 -17.95 3.36 -50.84
C GLY A 298 -17.96 3.98 -52.24
N TRP A 299 -16.85 3.91 -52.99
CA TRP A 299 -16.71 4.44 -54.35
C TRP A 299 -16.60 3.29 -55.37
N SER A 300 -17.59 2.41 -55.42
CA SER A 300 -17.75 1.45 -56.53
C SER A 300 -19.18 0.89 -56.61
N ALA A 301 -20.16 1.75 -56.91
CA ALA A 301 -21.42 1.37 -57.57
C ALA A 301 -22.30 2.61 -57.77
N THR A 302 -22.06 3.36 -58.85
CA THR A 302 -23.06 4.19 -59.53
C THR A 302 -22.51 4.57 -60.91
N ALA A 303 -22.62 3.62 -61.83
CA ALA A 303 -22.68 3.80 -63.27
C ALA A 303 -23.23 2.51 -63.86
#